data_AF-A0A8I2K681-F1
#
_entry.id   AF-A0A8I2K681-F1
#
_cell.length_a   1.000
_cell.length_b   1.000
_cell.length_c   1.000
_cell.angle_alpha   90.00
_cell.angle_beta   90.00
_cell.angle_gamma   90.00
#
_symmetry.space_group_name_H-M   'P 1'
#
loop_
_entity.id
_entity.type
_entity.pdbx_description
1 polymer ?
#
loop_
_entity_poly.entity_id
_entity_poly.type
_entity_poly.pdbx_seq_one_letter_code
_entity_poly.pdbx_strand_id
1 'polypeptide(L)'
;MGNGSITLNPSGGTYCEGTVVTLTAVPDTGWEFDGWSGDLSGTQNPTTITMGSNKNVTATFSQLPVPNYTLTVNIVGQGSVALNPPGGTYPEGTEVCMTATPDSGWQFDNWSGDFSGTANPGCITMDSDKTVTANFSEVGTCTETVGYTTVFGSTSTSANRRAMPFTMPENGNICSVTIYHAGGSG
;
A
#
# COMPACT_ATOMS: atom_id res chain seq x y z
N MET A 1 20.47 23.36 18.77
CA MET A 1 21.61 22.64 18.20
C MET A 1 21.03 21.61 17.26
N GLY A 2 21.27 21.75 15.97
CA GLY A 2 20.85 20.78 14.96
C GLY A 2 21.90 19.72 14.70
N ASN A 3 21.72 18.94 13.63
CA ASN A 3 22.67 17.91 13.22
C ASN A 3 23.67 18.47 12.19
N GLY A 4 24.95 18.18 12.42
CA GLY A 4 26.08 18.66 11.64
C GLY A 4 27.37 18.58 12.44
N SER A 5 28.49 18.90 11.79
CA SER A 5 29.82 18.83 12.39
C SER A 5 30.66 20.08 12.10
N ILE A 6 31.74 20.26 12.85
CA ILE A 6 32.75 21.28 12.58
C ILE A 6 34.04 20.56 12.22
N THR A 7 34.62 20.91 11.06
CA THR A 7 35.96 20.47 10.67
C THR A 7 36.96 21.62 10.83
N LEU A 8 38.17 21.28 11.26
CA LEU A 8 39.23 22.24 11.59
C LEU A 8 40.43 22.06 10.65
N ASN A 9 41.01 23.18 10.19
CA ASN A 9 42.27 23.18 9.45
C ASN A 9 43.19 24.32 9.96
N PRO A 10 44.38 24.02 10.54
CA PRO A 10 44.93 22.68 10.78
C PRO A 10 44.09 21.86 11.76
N SER A 11 44.08 20.53 11.59
CA SER A 11 43.43 19.60 12.53
C SER A 11 44.33 19.39 13.76
N GLY A 12 43.78 19.35 14.97
CA GLY A 12 44.61 18.96 16.13
C GLY A 12 44.14 19.42 17.50
N GLY A 13 43.16 20.31 17.61
CA GLY A 13 42.53 20.70 18.89
C GLY A 13 43.40 21.55 19.83
N THR A 14 44.73 21.40 19.79
CA THR A 14 45.70 22.27 20.48
C THR A 14 46.55 23.00 19.44
N TYR A 15 46.68 24.32 19.60
CA TYR A 15 47.38 25.18 18.65
C TYR A 15 48.31 26.14 19.41
N CYS A 16 49.42 26.51 18.77
CA CYS A 16 50.29 27.57 19.29
C CYS A 16 49.56 28.93 19.23
N GLU A 17 49.93 29.84 20.13
CA GLU A 17 49.46 31.22 20.08
C GLU A 17 49.81 31.86 18.71
N GLY A 18 48.87 32.61 18.14
CA GLY A 18 48.95 33.22 16.82
C GLY A 18 48.54 32.30 15.66
N THR A 19 48.28 31.01 15.90
CA THR A 19 47.81 30.09 14.85
C THR A 19 46.45 30.54 14.34
N VAL A 20 46.29 30.67 13.02
CA VAL A 20 44.99 30.89 12.39
C VAL A 20 44.40 29.52 12.04
N VAL A 21 43.21 29.23 12.57
CA VAL A 21 42.49 27.99 12.33
C VAL A 21 41.23 28.30 11.51
N THR A 22 41.06 27.58 10.41
CA THR A 22 39.85 27.61 9.59
C THR A 22 38.84 26.63 10.15
N LEU A 23 37.62 27.11 10.39
CA LEU A 23 36.47 26.32 10.83
C LEU A 23 35.49 26.21 9.66
N THR A 24 35.08 24.98 9.35
CA THR A 24 34.05 24.71 8.36
C THR A 24 32.91 23.96 9.02
N ALA A 25 31.72 24.56 9.05
CA ALA A 25 30.50 23.89 9.45
C ALA A 25 30.03 23.00 8.29
N VAL A 26 29.73 21.75 8.59
CA VAL A 26 29.27 20.75 7.62
C VAL A 26 27.89 20.28 8.11
N PRO A 27 26.79 20.81 7.56
CA PRO A 27 25.45 20.32 7.86
C PRO A 27 25.26 18.88 7.41
N ASP A 28 24.49 18.10 8.17
CA ASP A 28 24.06 16.77 7.73
C ASP A 28 22.94 16.88 6.66
N THR A 29 22.61 15.78 5.99
CA THR A 29 21.51 15.76 5.00
C THR A 29 20.19 16.21 5.63
N GLY A 30 19.52 17.19 4.99
CA GLY A 30 18.28 17.78 5.50
C GLY A 30 18.49 18.86 6.55
N TRP A 31 19.71 19.34 6.75
CA TRP A 31 20.05 20.45 7.65
C TRP A 31 20.78 21.56 6.91
N GLU A 32 20.66 22.78 7.41
CA GLU A 32 21.41 23.95 6.95
C GLU A 32 22.16 24.60 8.11
N PHE A 33 23.23 25.34 7.78
CA PHE A 33 24.02 26.07 8.75
C PHE A 33 23.43 27.45 9.02
N ASP A 34 23.03 27.72 10.27
CA ASP A 34 22.41 28.99 10.67
C ASP A 34 23.41 30.04 11.10
N GLY A 35 24.55 29.63 11.66
CA GLY A 35 25.55 30.57 12.17
C GLY A 35 26.44 30.05 13.28
N TRP A 36 27.51 30.80 13.50
CA TRP A 36 28.47 30.60 14.58
C TRP A 36 28.06 31.37 15.84
N SER A 37 28.41 30.84 17.01
CA SER A 37 28.31 31.53 18.29
C SER A 37 29.49 31.19 19.22
N GLY A 38 29.63 31.95 20.32
CA GLY A 38 30.75 31.85 21.26
C GLY A 38 31.86 32.84 20.90
N ASP A 39 33.06 32.33 20.65
CA ASP A 39 34.21 33.12 20.20
C ASP A 39 34.16 33.52 18.71
N LEU A 40 33.13 33.07 17.97
CA LEU A 40 32.81 33.48 16.61
C LEU A 40 31.35 33.91 16.53
N SER A 41 31.01 34.67 15.48
CA SER A 41 29.64 35.08 15.18
C SER A 41 29.41 35.20 13.68
N GLY A 42 28.14 35.27 13.29
CA GLY A 42 27.72 35.42 11.91
C GLY A 42 27.59 34.11 11.15
N THR A 43 27.29 34.23 9.86
CA THR A 43 26.87 33.14 8.96
C THR A 43 27.94 32.75 7.94
N GLN A 44 29.10 33.40 7.97
CA GLN A 44 30.18 33.10 7.02
C GLN A 44 30.71 31.69 7.27
N ASN A 45 30.66 30.83 6.25
CA ASN A 45 31.14 29.46 6.32
C ASN A 45 31.83 29.10 4.99
N PRO A 46 33.12 28.72 4.99
CA PRO A 46 34.03 28.62 6.14
C PRO A 46 34.44 29.98 6.73
N THR A 47 34.94 29.98 7.97
CA THR A 47 35.46 31.17 8.67
C THR A 47 36.78 30.86 9.39
N THR A 48 37.49 31.87 9.87
CA THR A 48 38.79 31.72 10.53
C THR A 48 38.80 32.34 11.92
N ILE A 49 39.52 31.72 12.86
CA ILE A 49 39.79 32.27 14.19
C ILE A 49 41.29 32.23 14.48
N THR A 50 41.82 33.30 15.07
CA THR A 50 43.22 33.35 15.54
C THR A 50 43.29 32.91 17.00
N MET A 51 44.17 31.95 17.29
CA MET A 51 44.34 31.38 18.62
C MET A 51 45.21 32.29 19.49
N GLY A 52 44.59 33.10 20.36
CA GLY A 52 45.29 33.86 21.41
C GLY A 52 45.07 33.30 22.83
N SER A 53 44.10 32.40 22.97
CA SER A 53 43.69 31.74 24.20
C SER A 53 42.89 30.50 23.83
N ASN A 54 42.42 29.74 24.81
CA ASN A 54 41.38 28.74 24.57
C ASN A 54 40.14 29.40 23.96
N LYS A 55 39.56 28.75 22.95
CA LYS A 55 38.39 29.22 22.20
C LYS A 55 37.25 28.21 22.32
N ASN A 56 36.03 28.71 22.46
CA ASN A 56 34.79 27.93 22.43
C ASN A 56 33.91 28.46 21.30
N VAL A 57 33.75 27.66 20.26
CA VAL A 57 32.92 27.97 19.10
C VAL A 57 31.83 26.91 18.99
N THR A 58 30.61 27.37 18.77
CA THR A 58 29.46 26.51 18.47
C THR A 58 28.93 26.82 17.07
N ALA A 59 28.69 25.78 16.27
CA ALA A 59 27.91 25.87 15.04
C ALA A 59 26.45 25.54 15.33
N THR A 60 25.54 26.37 14.83
CA THR A 60 24.10 26.10 14.90
C THR A 60 23.63 25.64 13.52
N PHE A 61 22.78 24.61 13.53
CA PHE A 61 22.14 24.07 12.35
C PHE A 61 20.64 24.02 12.58
N SER A 62 19.86 24.26 11.52
CA SER A 62 18.42 24.08 11.50
C SER A 62 18.04 23.03 10.46
N GLN A 63 16.89 22.37 10.67
CA GLN A 63 16.39 21.37 9.75
C GLN A 63 15.74 22.10 8.56
N LEU A 64 16.11 21.70 7.35
CA LEU A 64 15.45 22.19 6.15
C LEU A 64 13.98 21.75 6.13
N PRO A 65 13.04 22.62 5.71
CA PRO A 65 11.65 22.23 5.56
C PRO A 65 11.52 21.06 4.60
N VAL A 66 10.89 19.96 5.03
CA VAL A 66 10.52 18.86 4.14
C VAL A 66 9.25 19.27 3.39
N PRO A 67 9.24 19.25 2.04
CA PRO A 67 8.04 19.57 1.29
C PRO A 67 6.93 18.57 1.59
N ASN A 68 5.68 19.00 1.45
CA ASN A 68 4.52 18.13 1.59
C ASN A 68 3.86 17.90 0.24
N TYR A 69 3.37 16.69 0.03
CA TYR A 69 2.70 16.26 -1.19
C TYR A 69 1.32 15.68 -0.90
N THR A 70 0.40 15.90 -1.82
CA THR A 70 -1.00 15.46 -1.69
C THR A 70 -1.21 14.13 -2.41
N LEU A 71 -1.85 13.17 -1.75
CA LEU A 71 -2.37 11.94 -2.36
C LEU A 71 -3.87 12.07 -2.54
N THR A 72 -4.31 12.15 -3.79
CA THR A 72 -5.72 12.12 -4.18
C THR A 72 -6.12 10.69 -4.54
N VAL A 73 -7.18 10.18 -3.92
CA VAL A 73 -7.73 8.86 -4.24
C VAL A 73 -9.10 9.00 -4.89
N ASN A 74 -9.23 8.47 -6.10
CA ASN A 74 -10.50 8.35 -6.81
C ASN A 74 -11.03 6.92 -6.71
N ILE A 75 -12.35 6.77 -6.80
CA ILE A 75 -13.03 5.46 -6.79
C ILE A 75 -13.91 5.37 -8.04
N VAL A 76 -13.76 4.27 -8.78
CA VAL A 76 -14.64 3.88 -9.88
C VAL A 76 -15.36 2.59 -9.46
N GLY A 77 -16.69 2.59 -9.50
CA GLY A 77 -17.51 1.50 -8.94
C GLY A 77 -17.94 1.78 -7.50
N GLN A 78 -18.22 0.73 -6.72
CA GLN A 78 -18.60 0.85 -5.31
C GLN A 78 -17.63 0.12 -4.37
N GLY A 79 -17.20 0.86 -3.36
CA GLY A 79 -16.21 0.44 -2.38
C GLY A 79 -15.63 1.65 -1.65
N SER A 80 -14.60 1.40 -0.85
CA SER A 80 -13.88 2.41 -0.09
C SER A 80 -12.37 2.17 -0.14
N VAL A 81 -11.59 3.22 0.12
CA VAL A 81 -10.14 3.14 0.27
C VAL A 81 -9.73 3.73 1.61
N ALA A 82 -9.00 2.96 2.41
CA ALA A 82 -8.37 3.42 3.63
C ALA A 82 -6.88 3.72 3.38
N LEU A 83 -6.40 4.83 3.93
CA LEU A 83 -5.00 5.25 3.88
C LEU A 83 -4.31 4.99 5.22
N ASN A 84 -3.09 4.47 5.19
CA ASN A 84 -2.22 4.35 6.35
C ASN A 84 -0.80 4.84 6.00
N PRO A 85 -0.32 5.96 6.57
CA PRO A 85 -1.02 6.81 7.54
C PRO A 85 -2.29 7.49 6.96
N PRO A 86 -3.33 7.73 7.77
CA PRO A 86 -4.53 8.41 7.31
C PRO A 86 -4.25 9.87 7.00
N GLY A 87 -5.05 10.47 6.11
CA GLY A 87 -4.91 11.86 5.73
C GLY A 87 -5.13 12.07 4.24
N GLY A 88 -4.16 12.72 3.60
CA GLY A 88 -4.22 13.12 2.20
C GLY A 88 -3.08 14.05 1.81
N THR A 89 -2.32 14.56 2.78
CA THR A 89 -1.08 15.33 2.55
C THR A 89 0.00 14.78 3.47
N TYR A 90 1.20 14.55 2.92
CA TYR A 90 2.28 13.84 3.60
C TYR A 90 3.64 14.50 3.29
N PRO A 91 4.59 14.49 4.24
CA PRO A 91 5.97 14.87 3.96
C PRO A 91 6.58 14.01 2.85
N GLU A 92 7.49 14.59 2.07
CA GLU A 92 8.31 13.86 1.11
C GLU A 92 8.96 12.61 1.74
N GLY A 93 8.96 11.51 0.99
CA GLY A 93 9.49 10.22 1.42
C GLY A 93 8.55 9.39 2.29
N THR A 94 7.38 9.92 2.67
CA THR A 94 6.37 9.13 3.42
C THR A 94 5.86 7.99 2.55
N GLU A 95 5.93 6.76 3.05
CA GLU A 95 5.27 5.60 2.45
C GLU A 95 3.82 5.52 2.94
N VAL A 96 2.87 5.53 2.02
CA VAL A 96 1.43 5.47 2.30
C VAL A 96 0.86 4.19 1.70
N CYS A 97 0.31 3.33 2.56
CA CYS A 97 -0.37 2.11 2.14
C CYS A 97 -1.88 2.35 2.00
N MET A 98 -2.41 1.98 0.84
CA MET A 98 -3.80 2.09 0.43
C MET A 98 -4.45 0.71 0.50
N THR A 99 -5.60 0.60 1.17
CA THR A 99 -6.38 -0.64 1.26
C THR A 99 -7.75 -0.42 0.64
N ALA A 100 -8.04 -1.11 -0.46
CA ALA A 100 -9.35 -1.10 -1.11
C ALA A 100 -10.29 -2.13 -0.44
N THR A 101 -11.49 -1.72 -0.09
CA THR A 101 -12.55 -2.61 0.43
C THR A 101 -13.77 -2.50 -0.48
N PRO A 102 -14.09 -3.55 -1.26
CA PRO A 102 -15.29 -3.56 -2.10
C PRO A 102 -16.57 -3.53 -1.26
N ASP A 103 -17.60 -2.88 -1.78
CA ASP A 103 -18.94 -2.98 -1.21
C ASP A 103 -19.59 -4.34 -1.53
N SER A 104 -20.70 -4.66 -0.86
CA SER A 104 -21.42 -5.92 -1.08
C SER A 104 -21.85 -6.07 -2.55
N GLY A 105 -21.48 -7.19 -3.18
CA GLY A 105 -21.75 -7.45 -4.60
C GLY A 105 -20.74 -6.83 -5.56
N TRP A 106 -19.67 -6.22 -5.06
CA TRP A 106 -18.55 -5.69 -5.84
C TRP A 106 -17.24 -6.42 -5.51
N GLN A 107 -16.28 -6.34 -6.42
CA GLN A 107 -14.91 -6.80 -6.24
C GLN A 107 -13.94 -5.68 -6.61
N PHE A 108 -12.76 -5.69 -5.99
CA PHE A 108 -11.67 -4.81 -6.36
C PHE A 108 -10.92 -5.42 -7.54
N ASP A 109 -10.81 -4.67 -8.63
CA ASP A 109 -10.13 -5.13 -9.83
C ASP A 109 -8.64 -4.79 -9.78
N ASN A 110 -8.33 -3.48 -9.68
CA ASN A 110 -6.96 -2.97 -9.70
C ASN A 110 -6.88 -1.49 -9.30
N TRP A 111 -5.66 -1.06 -8.96
CA TRP A 111 -5.24 0.33 -8.90
C TRP A 111 -4.79 0.84 -10.28
N SER A 112 -4.91 2.14 -10.49
CA SER A 112 -4.42 2.85 -11.69
C SER A 112 -4.04 4.31 -11.35
N GLY A 113 -3.35 5.00 -12.25
CA GLY A 113 -2.78 6.34 -12.01
C GLY A 113 -1.32 6.24 -11.58
N ASP A 114 -0.93 7.02 -10.57
CA ASP A 114 0.46 7.04 -10.06
C ASP A 114 0.85 5.76 -9.29
N PHE A 115 -0.13 4.94 -8.91
CA PHE A 115 0.05 3.58 -8.43
C PHE A 115 -0.80 2.63 -9.28
N SER A 116 -0.26 1.47 -9.68
CA SER A 116 -0.98 0.52 -10.53
C SER A 116 -0.73 -0.93 -10.12
N GLY A 117 -1.63 -1.82 -10.55
CA GLY A 117 -1.58 -3.25 -10.25
C GLY A 117 -2.68 -3.68 -9.30
N THR A 118 -2.62 -4.93 -8.85
CA THR A 118 -3.71 -5.58 -8.10
C THR A 118 -3.39 -5.81 -6.62
N ALA A 119 -2.21 -5.39 -6.17
CA ALA A 119 -1.79 -5.54 -4.78
C ALA A 119 -2.72 -4.76 -3.84
N ASN A 120 -3.30 -5.45 -2.85
CA ASN A 120 -4.20 -4.86 -1.88
C ASN A 120 -3.95 -5.47 -0.48
N PRO A 121 -3.35 -4.73 0.47
CA PRO A 121 -2.96 -3.31 0.37
C PRO A 121 -1.81 -3.07 -0.63
N GLY A 122 -1.77 -1.88 -1.23
CA GLY A 122 -0.68 -1.39 -2.08
C GLY A 122 -0.06 -0.13 -1.48
N CYS A 123 1.29 -0.02 -1.49
CA CYS A 123 1.98 1.11 -0.86
C CYS A 123 2.71 1.97 -1.91
N ILE A 124 2.67 3.29 -1.71
CA ILE A 124 3.33 4.27 -2.57
C ILE A 124 4.12 5.28 -1.74
N THR A 125 5.32 5.63 -2.19
CA THR A 125 6.15 6.68 -1.58
C THR A 125 5.77 8.04 -2.15
N MET A 126 5.60 9.04 -1.28
CA MET A 126 5.26 10.41 -1.65
C MET A 126 6.51 11.21 -2.02
N ASP A 127 6.80 11.35 -3.31
CA ASP A 127 7.90 12.18 -3.87
C ASP A 127 7.38 13.31 -4.80
N SER A 128 6.06 13.37 -4.99
CA SER A 128 5.33 14.36 -5.76
C SER A 128 3.88 14.36 -5.29
N ASP A 129 3.06 15.33 -5.74
CA ASP A 129 1.61 15.14 -5.70
C ASP A 129 1.23 13.90 -6.52
N LYS A 130 0.28 13.11 -6.02
CA LYS A 130 -0.12 11.83 -6.61
C LYS A 130 -1.62 11.68 -6.69
N THR A 131 -2.08 11.00 -7.73
CA THR A 131 -3.45 10.61 -7.95
C THR A 131 -3.53 9.12 -8.24
N VAL A 132 -4.28 8.39 -7.42
CA VAL A 132 -4.51 6.95 -7.56
C VAL A 132 -6.00 6.68 -7.67
N THR A 133 -6.39 5.78 -8.57
CA THR A 133 -7.78 5.37 -8.75
C THR A 133 -7.93 3.90 -8.40
N ALA A 134 -8.84 3.60 -7.47
CA ALA A 134 -9.31 2.24 -7.18
C ALA A 134 -10.46 1.87 -8.11
N ASN A 135 -10.31 0.79 -8.87
CA ASN A 135 -11.35 0.29 -9.76
C ASN A 135 -12.03 -0.92 -9.14
N PHE A 136 -13.36 -0.88 -9.11
CA PHE A 136 -14.21 -1.97 -8.65
C PHE A 136 -15.21 -2.34 -9.75
N SER A 137 -15.58 -3.62 -9.81
CA SER A 137 -16.62 -4.14 -10.71
C SER A 137 -17.66 -4.96 -9.95
N GLU A 138 -18.88 -5.04 -10.47
CA GLU A 138 -19.92 -5.90 -9.92
C GLU A 138 -19.51 -7.39 -10.06
N VAL A 139 -19.68 -8.15 -8.98
CA VAL A 139 -19.54 -9.61 -9.01
C VAL A 139 -20.78 -10.20 -9.67
N GLY A 140 -20.63 -10.68 -10.90
CA GLY A 140 -21.72 -11.35 -11.63
C GLY A 140 -22.31 -12.50 -10.81
N THR A 141 -23.64 -12.52 -10.65
CA THR A 141 -24.34 -13.64 -10.01
C THR A 141 -24.51 -14.79 -11.01
N CYS A 142 -23.85 -15.92 -10.76
CA CYS A 142 -24.16 -17.15 -11.49
C CYS A 142 -25.33 -17.84 -10.79
N THR A 143 -26.55 -17.66 -11.30
CA THR A 143 -27.70 -18.45 -10.86
C THR A 143 -27.76 -19.74 -11.66
N GLU A 144 -27.02 -20.77 -11.22
CA GLU A 144 -27.21 -22.12 -11.76
C GLU A 144 -28.58 -22.65 -11.30
N THR A 145 -29.58 -22.58 -12.18
CA THR A 145 -30.85 -23.28 -11.98
C THR A 145 -30.67 -24.72 -12.46
N VAL A 146 -30.68 -25.69 -11.54
CA VAL A 146 -30.79 -27.11 -11.91
C VAL A 146 -32.18 -27.33 -12.49
N GLY A 147 -32.28 -27.40 -13.81
CA GLY A 147 -33.51 -27.76 -14.50
C GLY A 147 -33.85 -29.22 -14.23
N TYR A 148 -34.82 -29.49 -13.35
CA TYR A 148 -35.41 -30.81 -13.26
C TYR A 148 -36.49 -30.94 -14.34
N THR A 149 -36.46 -32.03 -15.11
CA THR A 149 -37.56 -32.40 -16.01
C THR A 149 -38.46 -33.37 -15.28
N THR A 150 -39.70 -32.98 -15.01
CA THR A 150 -40.73 -33.89 -14.53
C THR A 150 -41.12 -34.83 -15.67
N VAL A 151 -40.70 -36.08 -15.62
CA VAL A 151 -41.20 -37.10 -16.54
C VAL A 151 -42.64 -37.42 -16.13
N PHE A 152 -43.62 -36.98 -16.91
CA PHE A 152 -45.00 -37.42 -16.72
C PHE A 152 -45.05 -38.93 -16.93
N GLY A 153 -45.34 -39.65 -15.83
CA GLY A 153 -45.50 -41.09 -15.86
C GLY A 153 -46.60 -41.49 -16.84
N SER A 154 -46.22 -42.12 -17.95
CA SER A 154 -47.17 -42.84 -18.77
C SER A 154 -47.67 -44.03 -17.98
N THR A 155 -48.90 -43.96 -17.46
CA THR A 155 -49.60 -45.13 -16.93
C THR A 155 -49.93 -46.04 -18.10
N SER A 156 -49.18 -47.14 -18.23
CA SER A 156 -49.66 -48.27 -19.00
C SER A 156 -50.99 -48.74 -18.40
N THR A 157 -51.94 -49.19 -19.20
CA THR A 157 -53.23 -49.75 -18.74
C THR A 157 -53.30 -51.28 -18.91
N SER A 158 -52.17 -51.92 -19.24
CA SER A 158 -52.10 -53.38 -19.42
C SER A 158 -52.27 -54.15 -18.09
N ALA A 159 -53.10 -55.19 -18.11
CA ALA A 159 -53.44 -56.06 -16.97
C ALA A 159 -52.29 -56.97 -16.49
N ASN A 160 -51.18 -57.08 -17.24
CA ASN A 160 -50.05 -57.98 -16.94
C ASN A 160 -48.77 -57.22 -16.53
N ARG A 161 -48.84 -56.31 -15.56
CA ARG A 161 -47.63 -55.62 -15.06
C ARG A 161 -47.13 -56.19 -13.74
N ARG A 162 -45.82 -56.34 -13.66
CA ARG A 162 -45.06 -56.46 -12.40
C ARG A 162 -44.54 -55.08 -12.02
N ALA A 163 -44.90 -54.59 -10.85
CA ALA A 163 -44.26 -53.40 -10.30
C ALA A 163 -42.79 -53.73 -10.01
N MET A 164 -41.88 -52.88 -10.50
CA MET A 164 -40.49 -52.92 -10.09
C MET A 164 -40.34 -51.92 -8.94
N PRO A 165 -40.29 -52.36 -7.67
CA PRO A 165 -40.01 -51.43 -6.59
C PRO A 165 -38.62 -50.84 -6.82
N PHE A 166 -38.50 -49.52 -6.76
CA PHE A 166 -37.23 -48.84 -6.70
C PHE A 166 -37.18 -48.02 -5.42
N THR A 167 -36.04 -48.04 -4.75
CA THR A 167 -35.80 -47.25 -3.55
C THR A 167 -35.12 -45.95 -3.95
N MET A 168 -35.70 -44.82 -3.55
CA MET A 168 -35.06 -43.52 -3.71
C MET A 168 -33.95 -43.35 -2.66
N PRO A 169 -32.78 -42.79 -3.01
CA PRO A 169 -31.81 -42.34 -2.02
C PRO A 169 -32.37 -41.17 -1.21
N GLU A 170 -31.97 -41.04 0.06
CA GLU A 170 -32.48 -40.00 0.99
C GLU A 170 -32.26 -38.57 0.49
N ASN A 171 -31.28 -38.37 -0.40
CA ASN A 171 -30.98 -37.07 -1.01
C ASN A 171 -31.89 -36.71 -2.21
N GLY A 172 -32.84 -37.58 -2.57
CA GLY A 172 -33.81 -37.34 -3.63
C GLY A 172 -33.26 -37.34 -5.06
N ASN A 173 -31.95 -37.54 -5.25
CA ASN A 173 -31.31 -37.47 -6.56
C ASN A 173 -31.17 -38.85 -7.20
N ILE A 174 -31.70 -39.01 -8.42
CA ILE A 174 -31.58 -40.24 -9.20
C ILE A 174 -30.60 -39.99 -10.35
N CYS A 175 -29.40 -40.58 -10.28
CA CYS A 175 -28.35 -40.35 -11.27
C CYS A 175 -28.56 -41.11 -12.59
N SER A 176 -29.22 -42.29 -12.55
CA SER A 176 -29.64 -43.03 -13.75
C SER A 176 -30.70 -44.06 -13.41
N VAL A 177 -31.61 -44.32 -14.35
CA VAL A 177 -32.57 -45.43 -14.28
C VAL A 177 -32.35 -46.29 -15.52
N THR A 178 -31.98 -47.56 -15.34
CA THR A 178 -31.82 -48.52 -16.43
C THR A 178 -32.92 -49.58 -16.32
N ILE A 179 -33.79 -49.68 -17.33
CA ILE A 179 -34.86 -50.68 -17.40
C ILE A 179 -34.41 -51.77 -18.37
N TYR A 180 -34.27 -53.01 -17.89
CA TYR A 180 -34.00 -54.17 -18.74
C TYR A 180 -35.31 -54.86 -19.13
N HIS A 181 -35.57 -54.98 -20.42
CA HIS A 181 -36.62 -55.86 -20.92
C HIS A 181 -36.06 -57.28 -21.04
N ALA A 182 -36.52 -58.20 -20.21
CA ALA A 182 -36.32 -59.62 -20.48
C ALA A 182 -37.20 -60.01 -21.67
N GLY A 183 -36.60 -60.23 -22.84
CA GLY A 183 -37.30 -60.79 -23.99
C GLY A 183 -37.77 -62.20 -23.68
N GLY A 184 -39.08 -62.37 -23.48
CA GLY A 184 -39.70 -63.69 -23.44
C GLY A 184 -39.87 -64.20 -24.87
N SER A 185 -39.24 -65.34 -25.19
CA SER A 185 -39.46 -66.09 -26.42
C SER A 185 -40.61 -67.08 -26.24
N GLY A 186 -41.55 -67.09 -27.20
CA GLY A 186 -42.43 -68.21 -27.51
C GLY A 186 -43.69 -68.32 -26.67
#